data_AF-A0A920J2D2-F1
#
_entry.id   AF-A0A920J2D2-F1
#
_cell.length_a   1.000
_cell.length_b   1.000
_cell.length_c   1.000
_cell.angle_alpha   90.00
_cell.angle_beta   90.00
_cell.angle_gamma   90.00
#
_symmetry.space_group_name_H-M   'P 1'
#
loop_
_entity.id
_entity.type
_entity.pdbx_description
1 polymer ?
#
loop_
_entity_poly.entity_id
_entity_poly.type
_entity_poly.pdbx_seq_one_letter_code
_entity_poly.pdbx_strand_id
1 'polypeptide(L)' 'MVCGLGHVNGNLFKDEYSRVMAMTYDYMVLAGTQGKMNHAKKDRMFEFAEQNRLPTILFAEGGGGRPGILTLQE' A
#
# COMPACT_ATOMS: atom_id res chain seq x y z
N MET A 1 -2.34 2.64 7.59
CA MET A 1 -2.17 1.94 6.29
C MET A 1 -2.07 0.45 6.53
N VAL A 2 -3.01 -0.28 5.96
CA VAL A 2 -3.01 -1.74 5.89
C VAL A 2 -2.46 -2.12 4.51
N CYS A 3 -1.60 -3.14 4.45
CA CYS A 3 -1.10 -3.68 3.20
C CYS A 3 -0.88 -5.19 3.34
N GLY A 4 -0.88 -5.89 2.22
CA GLY A 4 -0.59 -7.31 2.18
C GLY A 4 -0.64 -7.89 0.78
N LEU A 5 -0.42 -9.20 0.73
CA LEU A 5 -0.57 -10.01 -0.47
C LEU A 5 -1.83 -10.87 -0.32
N GLY A 6 -2.47 -11.15 -1.44
CA GLY A 6 -3.64 -12.01 -1.49
C GLY A 6 -3.98 -12.41 -2.92
N HIS A 7 -5.15 -13.03 -3.09
CA HIS A 7 -5.66 -13.45 -4.38
C HIS A 7 -6.97 -12.72 -4.69
N VAL A 8 -7.04 -12.12 -5.87
CA VAL A 8 -8.29 -11.59 -6.44
C VAL A 8 -8.77 -12.56 -7.51
N ASN A 9 -10.04 -12.97 -7.43
CA ASN A 9 -10.64 -13.93 -8.38
C ASN A 9 -9.90 -15.29 -8.45
N GLY A 10 -9.34 -15.77 -7.33
CA GLY A 10 -8.57 -17.03 -7.28
C GLY A 10 -9.38 -18.30 -7.61
N ASN A 11 -10.71 -18.20 -7.66
CA ASN A 11 -11.59 -19.27 -8.15
C ASN A 11 -11.73 -19.27 -9.69
N LEU A 12 -11.34 -18.18 -10.37
CA LEU A 12 -11.44 -18.01 -11.82
C LEU A 12 -10.08 -18.12 -12.52
N PHE A 13 -9.00 -17.74 -11.83
CA PHE A 13 -7.64 -17.74 -12.36
C PHE A 13 -6.73 -18.61 -11.50
N LYS A 14 -5.65 -19.15 -12.11
CA LYS A 14 -4.61 -19.87 -11.37
C LYS A 14 -3.98 -18.96 -10.31
N ASP A 15 -3.40 -19.56 -9.28
CA ASP A 15 -2.72 -18.87 -8.16
C ASP A 15 -1.75 -17.79 -8.67
N GLU A 16 -0.87 -18.17 -9.61
CA GLU A 16 0.11 -17.27 -10.24
C GLU A 16 -0.50 -16.02 -10.91
N TYR A 17 -1.73 -16.12 -11.44
CA TYR A 17 -2.41 -15.05 -12.17
C TYR A 17 -3.42 -14.28 -11.31
N SER A 18 -3.73 -14.77 -10.11
CA SER A 18 -4.66 -14.11 -9.18
C SER A 18 -3.95 -13.37 -8.05
N ARG A 19 -2.64 -13.58 -7.86
CA ARG A 19 -1.85 -12.88 -6.84
C ARG A 19 -1.84 -11.38 -7.08
N VAL A 20 -2.16 -10.62 -6.03
CA VAL A 20 -2.10 -9.16 -6.03
C VAL A 20 -1.42 -8.64 -4.78
N MET A 21 -0.90 -7.42 -4.88
CA MET A 21 -0.55 -6.59 -3.73
C MET A 21 -1.68 -5.59 -3.49
N ALA A 22 -2.19 -5.51 -2.26
CA ALA A 22 -3.27 -4.60 -1.89
C ALA A 22 -2.83 -3.67 -0.76
N MET A 23 -3.17 -2.38 -0.89
CA MET A 23 -2.90 -1.34 0.08
C MET A 23 -4.12 -0.45 0.29
N THR A 24 -4.33 -0.03 1.54
CA THR A 24 -5.37 0.93 1.90
C THR A 24 -4.87 1.90 2.98
N TYR A 25 -5.14 3.19 2.75
CA TYR A 25 -5.13 4.18 3.80
C TYR A 25 -6.44 4.10 4.59
N ASP A 26 -6.32 4.16 5.91
CA ASP A 26 -7.47 4.14 6.81
C ASP A 26 -7.78 5.57 7.20
N TYR A 27 -8.91 6.10 6.70
CA TYR A 27 -9.31 7.48 6.94
C TYR A 27 -9.54 7.77 8.43
N MET A 28 -10.00 6.77 9.20
CA MET A 28 -10.26 6.92 10.64
C MET A 28 -8.96 7.07 11.45
N VAL A 29 -7.81 6.70 10.88
CA VAL A 29 -6.50 6.86 11.49
C VAL A 29 -5.82 8.11 10.94
N LEU A 30 -6.00 9.24 11.65
CA LEU A 30 -5.38 10.52 11.34
C LEU A 30 -5.69 10.99 9.90
N ALA A 31 -6.96 10.93 9.52
CA ALA A 31 -7.47 11.34 8.21
C ALA A 31 -6.77 10.67 7.01
N GLY A 32 -6.29 9.42 7.20
CA GLY A 32 -5.56 8.70 6.15
C GLY A 32 -4.22 9.34 5.75
N THR A 33 -3.67 10.25 6.56
CA THR A 33 -2.45 11.01 6.21
C THR A 33 -1.18 10.16 6.19
N GLN A 34 -0.23 10.57 5.35
CA GLN A 34 1.06 9.93 5.11
C GLN A 34 2.10 10.39 6.15
N GLY A 35 2.53 9.49 7.03
CA GLY A 35 3.59 9.73 8.01
C GLY A 35 4.77 8.77 7.82
N LYS A 36 5.91 9.02 8.49
CA LYS A 36 7.18 8.29 8.30
C LYS A 36 7.04 6.78 8.18
N MET A 37 6.33 6.13 9.10
CA MET A 37 6.17 4.66 9.12
C MET A 37 5.31 4.15 7.95
N ASN A 38 4.19 4.81 7.63
CA ASN A 38 3.35 4.34 6.54
C ASN A 38 3.95 4.69 5.17
N HIS A 39 4.78 5.73 5.08
CA HIS A 39 5.57 6.05 3.91
C HIS A 39 6.61 4.96 3.62
N ALA A 40 7.41 4.57 4.62
CA ALA A 40 8.36 3.47 4.49
C ALA A 40 7.68 2.14 4.16
N LYS A 41 6.50 1.88 4.75
CA LYS A 41 5.69 0.69 4.44
C LYS A 41 5.21 0.68 2.99
N LYS A 42 4.71 1.82 2.49
CA LYS A 42 4.31 2.00 1.09
C LYS A 42 5.48 1.75 0.15
N ASP A 43 6.64 2.36 0.40
CA ASP A 43 7.82 2.25 -0.47
C ASP A 43 8.29 0.79 -0.57
N ARG A 44 8.40 0.09 0.57
CA ARG A 44 8.75 -1.34 0.60
C ARG A 44 7.76 -2.22 -0.17
N MET A 45 6.47 -1.93 -0.08
CA MET A 45 5.45 -2.72 -0.77
C MET A 45 5.47 -2.48 -2.29
N PHE A 46 5.75 -1.25 -2.74
CA PHE A 46 5.92 -0.97 -4.16
C PHE A 46 7.16 -1.65 -4.74
N GLU A 47 8.30 -1.58 -4.05
CA GLU A 47 9.50 -2.31 -4.46
C GLU A 47 9.23 -3.82 -4.56
N PHE A 48 8.55 -4.40 -3.56
CA PHE A 48 8.17 -5.80 -3.60
C PHE A 48 7.24 -6.13 -4.79
N ALA A 49 6.23 -5.28 -5.04
CA ALA A 49 5.29 -5.47 -6.14
C ALA A 49 5.98 -5.37 -7.50
N GLU A 50 6.93 -4.45 -7.67
CA GLU A 50 7.74 -4.29 -8.88
C GLU A 50 8.60 -5.54 -9.13
N GLN A 51 9.38 -5.97 -8.13
CA GLN A 51 10.25 -7.15 -8.23
C GLN A 51 9.46 -8.43 -8.60
N ASN A 52 8.23 -8.56 -8.11
CA ASN A 52 7.38 -9.71 -8.34
C ASN A 52 6.37 -9.50 -9.49
N ARG A 53 6.40 -8.34 -10.16
CA ARG A 53 5.45 -7.92 -11.21
C ARG A 53 3.98 -8.12 -10.81
N LEU A 54 3.65 -7.79 -9.57
CA LEU A 54 2.31 -7.99 -9.03
C LEU A 54 1.37 -6.85 -9.44
N PRO A 55 0.15 -7.16 -9.92
CA PRO A 55 -0.92 -6.18 -9.98
C PRO A 55 -1.12 -5.54 -8.61
N THR A 56 -1.25 -4.22 -8.59
CA THR A 56 -1.32 -3.44 -7.35
C THR A 56 -2.66 -2.71 -7.25
N ILE A 57 -3.35 -2.93 -6.14
CA ILE A 57 -4.61 -2.24 -5.81
C ILE A 57 -4.32 -1.26 -4.66
N LEU A 58 -4.59 0.03 -4.89
CA LEU A 58 -4.41 1.08 -3.91
C LEU A 58 -5.72 1.83 -3.67
N PHE A 59 -6.24 1.75 -2.45
CA PHE A 59 -7.25 2.67 -1.95
C PHE A 59 -6.56 3.89 -1.36
N ALA A 60 -6.56 4.99 -2.12
CA ALA A 60 -5.75 6.18 -1.87
C ALA A 60 -6.44 7.27 -1.03
N GLU A 61 -7.56 6.96 -0.37
CA GLU A 61 -8.30 7.93 0.45
C GLU A 61 -7.43 8.50 1.58
N GLY A 62 -7.29 9.82 1.64
CA GLY A 62 -6.56 10.46 2.74
C GLY A 62 -6.18 11.91 2.47
N GLY A 63 -5.78 12.60 3.53
CA GLY A 63 -5.44 14.04 3.53
C GLY A 63 -4.02 14.41 3.08
N GLY A 64 -3.30 13.51 2.39
CA GLY A 64 -1.93 13.78 1.93
C GLY A 64 -0.88 13.66 3.05
N GLY A 65 0.17 14.48 3.00
CA GLY A 65 1.27 14.45 3.98
C GLY A 65 0.80 14.78 5.40
N ARG A 66 1.28 14.04 6.40
CA ARG A 66 0.93 14.28 7.80
C ARG A 66 1.74 15.45 8.37
N PRO A 67 1.09 16.55 8.80
CA PRO A 67 1.79 17.66 9.45
C PRO A 67 2.36 17.26 10.81
N GLY A 68 3.44 17.91 11.24
CA GLY A 68 4.13 17.60 12.51
C GLY A 68 5.15 16.46 12.42
N ILE A 69 5.35 15.87 11.23
CA ILE A 69 6.47 14.96 10.94
C ILE A 69 7.51 15.77 10.15
N LEU A 70 8.70 15.97 10.73
CA LEU A 70 9.88 16.32 9.95
C LEU A 70 10.21 15.12 9.05
N THR A 71 9.73 15.12 7.81
CA THR A 71 10.43 14.44 6.72
C THR A 71 11.65 15.29 6.40
N LEU A 72 12.71 15.17 7.21
CA LEU A 72 14.05 15.37 6.67
C LEU A 72 14.22 14.20 5.69
N GLN A 73 14.08 14.49 4.40
CA GLN A 73 14.70 13.67 3.36
C GLN A 73 16.20 13.94 3.46
N GLU A 74 16.91 13.02 4.11
CA GLU A 74 18.31 12.74 3.78
C GLU A 74 18.35 11.44 2.98
#